data_AF-A0A2R6VZH9-F1
#
_entry.id   AF-A0A2R6VZH9-F1
#
_cell.length_a   1.000
_cell.length_b   1.000
_cell.length_c   1.000
_cell.angle_alpha   90.00
_cell.angle_beta   90.00
_cell.angle_gamma   90.00
#
_symmetry.space_group_name_H-M   'P 1'
#
loop_
_entity.id
_entity.type
_entity.pdbx_description
1 polymer ?
#
loop_
_entity_poly.entity_id
_entity_poly.type
_entity_poly.pdbx_seq_one_letter_code
_entity_poly.pdbx_strand_id
1 'polypeptide(L)'
;MTSTVVPILFIQILLSIVVTTTLAGPITITRETFRTCRPGTWGGIPSDCCPPKLIKGPIVDFCPTFDASKPLRVRKALQCLSGHELETYTRKLERGYALMRALPDSDPRSFKRQNAIHCAYGTGSFVQDGSTNLTIDIHLNWLFLPWHRMFVYFHERILQKLLGDPEFSLHFWNFDNSVTATPRHGSHGCYKAGHFMPPIYSDPSKATFEPNRSSKAFEPNRPVDLSLDLSQRVPLSAPIPPFPNRTLEEQTRRNREVMHRSVITLGNTTSFIGKPYRVGDTRVIIPATGAGTIERWPHNTLHVWIGGWMLQPITAPIDPIFYPFHANMERLWSVWRKLGYGHDDPTDPDWLDATFLFWDENAVMRRVKVRDFLDLNALGYRYEEVNDASWIFFDNSTSSSAP
;
A
#
# COMPACT_ATOMS: atom_id res chain seq x y z
N MET A 1 -36.60 69.54 37.17
CA MET A 1 -35.87 68.74 36.16
C MET A 1 -35.53 67.42 36.82
N THR A 2 -36.43 66.45 36.65
CA THR A 2 -36.44 65.15 37.33
C THR A 2 -35.74 64.10 36.47
N SER A 3 -34.78 63.42 37.08
CA SER A 3 -34.09 62.25 36.56
C SER A 3 -35.05 61.05 36.47
N THR A 4 -35.09 60.38 35.33
CA THR A 4 -35.61 59.02 35.21
C THR A 4 -34.74 58.19 34.27
N VAL A 5 -34.28 57.08 34.84
CA VAL A 5 -33.38 56.05 34.30
C VAL A 5 -34.12 55.22 33.24
N VAL A 6 -33.46 54.93 32.11
CA VAL A 6 -33.90 53.95 31.10
C VAL A 6 -33.08 52.67 31.27
N PRO A 7 -33.69 51.46 31.27
CA PRO A 7 -32.96 50.21 31.44
C PRO A 7 -32.33 49.72 30.13
N ILE A 8 -31.15 49.13 30.27
CA ILE A 8 -30.34 48.51 29.21
C ILE A 8 -31.04 47.25 28.70
N LEU A 9 -31.42 47.22 27.42
CA LEU A 9 -31.90 46.02 26.73
C LEU A 9 -30.68 45.27 26.16
N PHE A 10 -30.43 44.08 26.68
CA PHE A 10 -29.46 43.12 26.16
C PHE A 10 -29.83 42.70 24.73
N ILE A 11 -28.96 42.99 23.76
CA ILE A 11 -28.96 42.32 22.46
C ILE A 11 -27.89 41.22 22.54
N GLN A 12 -28.29 39.99 22.86
CA GLN A 12 -27.50 38.83 22.51
C GLN A 12 -27.87 38.42 21.08
N ILE A 13 -26.97 38.71 20.15
CA ILE A 13 -26.97 38.12 18.82
C ILE A 13 -26.66 36.63 19.02
N LEU A 14 -27.67 35.77 18.88
CA LEU A 14 -27.46 34.35 18.59
C LEU A 14 -26.80 34.26 17.22
N LEU A 15 -25.47 34.26 17.19
CA LEU A 15 -24.73 33.64 16.11
C LEU A 15 -24.97 32.13 16.28
N SER A 16 -25.97 31.61 15.58
CA SER A 16 -26.13 30.17 15.40
C SER A 16 -24.92 29.68 14.62
N ILE A 17 -23.85 29.33 15.33
CA ILE A 17 -22.78 28.51 14.80
C ILE A 17 -23.44 27.15 14.55
N VAL A 18 -23.88 26.93 13.32
CA VAL A 18 -24.09 25.58 12.81
C VAL A 18 -22.70 24.96 12.72
N VAL A 19 -22.17 24.49 13.84
CA VAL A 19 -21.23 23.39 13.81
C VAL A 19 -22.11 22.22 13.45
N THR A 20 -22.21 21.90 12.15
CA THR A 20 -22.49 20.52 11.77
C THR A 20 -21.36 19.72 12.39
N THR A 21 -21.60 19.18 13.59
CA THR A 21 -20.86 18.04 14.09
C THR A 21 -21.16 16.94 13.09
N THR A 22 -20.34 16.82 12.05
CA THR A 22 -20.36 15.64 11.18
C THR A 22 -20.13 14.48 12.13
N LEU A 23 -21.19 13.71 12.40
CA LEU A 23 -21.06 12.44 13.09
C LEU A 23 -19.97 11.66 12.36
N ALA A 24 -19.02 11.11 13.13
CA ALA A 24 -17.96 10.31 12.56
C ALA A 24 -18.56 9.21 11.66
N GLY A 25 -17.96 9.00 10.49
CA GLY A 25 -18.46 8.09 9.48
C GLY A 25 -17.36 7.60 8.53
N PRO A 26 -17.67 6.66 7.62
CA PRO A 26 -16.69 6.10 6.70
C PRO A 26 -16.16 7.15 5.73
N ILE A 27 -14.85 7.14 5.49
CA ILE A 27 -14.25 7.92 4.40
C ILE A 27 -14.90 7.51 3.08
N THR A 28 -15.44 8.48 2.35
CA THR A 28 -16.14 8.23 1.08
C THR A 28 -15.55 9.10 -0.01
N ILE A 29 -15.20 8.47 -1.14
CA ILE A 29 -14.79 9.15 -2.35
C ILE A 29 -15.95 9.15 -3.35
N THR A 30 -16.27 10.33 -3.85
CA THR A 30 -17.39 10.54 -4.77
C THR A 30 -16.93 11.19 -6.08
N ARG A 31 -17.87 11.33 -7.01
CA ARG A 31 -17.67 12.15 -8.22
C ARG A 31 -17.28 13.58 -7.86
N GLU A 32 -17.85 14.10 -6.78
CA GLU A 32 -17.59 15.45 -6.31
C GLU A 32 -16.18 15.60 -5.74
N THR A 33 -15.69 14.59 -5.01
CA THR A 33 -14.30 14.53 -4.54
C THR A 33 -13.29 14.59 -5.69
N PHE A 34 -13.57 13.92 -6.81
CA PHE A 34 -12.73 14.01 -8.03
C PHE A 34 -12.82 15.39 -8.69
N ARG A 35 -14.03 15.95 -8.78
CA ARG A 35 -14.27 17.27 -9.40
C ARG A 35 -13.55 18.39 -8.65
N THR A 36 -13.54 18.32 -7.32
CA THR A 36 -12.96 19.32 -6.42
C THR A 36 -11.52 19.04 -6.03
N CYS A 37 -10.91 17.98 -6.58
CA CYS A 37 -9.51 17.67 -6.38
C CYS A 37 -8.62 18.91 -6.59
N ARG A 38 -7.69 19.09 -5.65
CA ARG A 38 -6.70 20.17 -5.62
C ARG A 38 -5.29 19.60 -5.48
N PRO A 39 -4.24 20.36 -5.83
CA PRO A 39 -2.88 19.95 -5.58
C PRO A 39 -2.68 19.54 -4.11
N GLY A 40 -2.07 18.39 -3.91
CA GLY A 40 -1.73 17.86 -2.60
C GLY A 40 -0.34 18.29 -2.15
N THR A 41 0.09 17.75 -1.02
CA THR A 41 1.45 17.91 -0.51
C THR A 41 1.92 16.65 0.21
N TRP A 42 3.21 16.34 0.10
CA TRP A 42 3.86 15.34 0.95
C TRP A 42 5.21 15.88 1.43
N GLY A 43 5.45 15.87 2.74
CA GLY A 43 6.69 16.40 3.32
C GLY A 43 6.96 17.88 2.99
N GLY A 44 5.91 18.66 2.70
CA GLY A 44 6.01 20.06 2.28
C GLY A 44 6.24 20.27 0.78
N ILE A 45 6.37 19.21 -0.02
CA ILE A 45 6.53 19.29 -1.48
C ILE A 45 5.13 19.33 -2.12
N PRO A 46 4.75 20.42 -2.81
CA PRO A 46 3.48 20.47 -3.54
C PRO A 46 3.49 19.46 -4.70
N SER A 47 2.34 18.84 -4.95
CA SER A 47 2.20 17.91 -6.06
C SER A 47 0.82 18.01 -6.70
N ASP A 48 0.77 18.27 -8.01
CA ASP A 48 -0.47 18.21 -8.77
C ASP A 48 -0.73 16.77 -9.20
N CYS A 49 -1.54 16.09 -8.41
CA CYS A 49 -1.84 14.67 -8.60
C CYS A 49 -3.28 14.41 -9.00
N CYS A 50 -4.02 15.45 -9.38
CA CYS A 50 -5.42 15.27 -9.66
C CYS A 50 -5.65 14.36 -10.86
N PRO A 51 -6.44 13.29 -10.71
CA PRO A 51 -6.93 12.54 -11.85
C PRO A 51 -7.85 13.43 -12.69
N PRO A 52 -8.31 12.98 -13.88
CA PRO A 52 -9.28 13.73 -14.65
C PRO A 52 -10.48 14.11 -13.79
N LYS A 53 -10.71 15.42 -13.61
CA LYS A 53 -11.77 15.96 -12.74
C LYS A 53 -13.17 15.50 -13.16
N LEU A 54 -13.33 15.20 -14.44
CA LEU A 54 -14.56 14.65 -14.98
C LEU A 54 -14.43 13.13 -15.15
N ILE A 55 -15.19 12.39 -14.36
CA ILE A 55 -15.41 10.95 -14.57
C ILE A 55 -16.41 10.79 -15.72
N LYS A 56 -15.98 10.21 -16.84
CA LYS A 56 -16.90 9.88 -17.95
C LYS A 56 -17.68 8.61 -17.63
N GLY A 57 -19.00 8.62 -17.87
CA GLY A 57 -19.86 7.45 -17.68
C GLY A 57 -20.31 7.21 -16.23
N PRO A 58 -21.04 6.09 -16.00
CA PRO A 58 -21.57 5.74 -14.68
C PRO A 58 -20.45 5.33 -13.72
N ILE A 59 -20.69 5.55 -12.44
CA ILE A 59 -19.94 4.89 -11.36
C ILE A 59 -20.73 3.63 -11.03
N VAL A 60 -20.08 2.47 -11.14
CA VAL A 60 -20.72 1.18 -10.92
C VAL A 60 -20.16 0.55 -9.66
N ASP A 61 -21.02 0.05 -8.79
CA ASP A 61 -20.58 -0.63 -7.58
C ASP A 61 -19.82 -1.91 -7.95
N PHE A 62 -18.67 -2.10 -7.33
CA PHE A 62 -17.87 -3.29 -7.48
C PHE A 62 -18.51 -4.44 -6.72
N CYS A 63 -18.52 -5.62 -7.35
CA CYS A 63 -18.86 -6.86 -6.69
C CYS A 63 -17.82 -7.89 -7.14
N PRO A 64 -17.14 -8.59 -6.21
CA PRO A 64 -16.20 -9.63 -6.56
C PRO A 64 -16.91 -10.74 -7.34
N THR A 65 -16.40 -11.04 -8.53
CA THR A 65 -16.95 -12.04 -9.45
C THR A 65 -15.94 -13.18 -9.61
N PHE A 66 -15.83 -14.03 -8.60
CA PHE A 66 -15.05 -15.26 -8.70
C PHE A 66 -15.93 -16.41 -9.19
N ASP A 67 -15.48 -17.04 -10.28
CA ASP A 67 -16.02 -18.30 -10.75
C ASP A 67 -15.39 -19.45 -9.96
N ALA A 68 -16.14 -19.99 -9.00
CA ALA A 68 -15.69 -21.09 -8.14
C ALA A 68 -15.36 -22.39 -8.90
N SER A 69 -15.71 -22.50 -10.18
CA SER A 69 -15.31 -23.63 -11.03
C SER A 69 -13.86 -23.54 -11.53
N LYS A 70 -13.24 -22.36 -11.45
CA LYS A 70 -11.86 -22.12 -11.91
C LYS A 70 -10.88 -22.15 -10.73
N PRO A 71 -9.64 -22.62 -10.96
CA PRO A 71 -8.61 -22.53 -9.95
C PRO A 71 -8.26 -21.07 -9.64
N LEU A 72 -7.92 -20.80 -8.38
CA LEU A 72 -7.41 -19.48 -7.98
C LEU A 72 -6.07 -19.19 -8.68
N ARG A 73 -5.92 -17.97 -9.19
CA ARG A 73 -4.63 -17.48 -9.68
C ARG A 73 -3.63 -17.44 -8.53
N VAL A 74 -2.41 -17.89 -8.78
CA VAL A 74 -1.36 -17.92 -7.75
C VAL A 74 -0.37 -16.81 -8.01
N ARG A 75 -0.28 -15.82 -7.13
CA ARG A 75 0.84 -14.88 -7.11
C ARG A 75 2.07 -15.62 -6.60
N LYS A 76 3.05 -15.85 -7.48
CA LYS A 76 4.25 -16.64 -7.17
C LYS A 76 5.37 -15.77 -6.59
N ALA A 77 6.26 -16.40 -5.84
CA ALA A 77 7.49 -15.78 -5.37
C ALA A 77 8.53 -15.87 -6.50
N LEU A 78 8.91 -14.72 -7.06
CA LEU A 78 9.68 -14.66 -8.31
C LEU A 78 11.01 -15.42 -8.26
N GLN A 79 11.69 -15.42 -7.10
CA GLN A 79 12.99 -16.08 -6.93
C GLN A 79 12.96 -17.61 -7.04
N CYS A 80 11.78 -18.23 -7.02
CA CYS A 80 11.62 -19.66 -7.22
C CYS A 80 11.23 -20.06 -8.64
N LEU A 81 10.84 -19.10 -9.48
CA LEU A 81 10.65 -19.38 -10.91
C LEU A 81 12.01 -19.69 -11.54
N SER A 82 12.06 -20.67 -12.44
CA SER A 82 13.29 -21.04 -13.15
C SER A 82 12.99 -21.61 -14.54
N GLY A 83 14.03 -21.69 -15.39
CA GLY A 83 13.92 -22.24 -16.74
C GLY A 83 12.83 -21.57 -17.57
N HIS A 84 12.07 -22.38 -18.30
CA HIS A 84 11.03 -21.91 -19.22
C HIS A 84 9.89 -21.15 -18.52
N GLU A 85 9.60 -21.48 -17.26
CA GLU A 85 8.56 -20.78 -16.50
C GLU A 85 8.97 -19.34 -16.21
N LEU A 86 10.19 -19.12 -15.71
CA LEU A 86 10.72 -17.78 -15.47
C LEU A 86 10.77 -16.98 -16.78
N GLU A 87 11.28 -17.58 -17.85
CA GLU A 87 11.36 -16.92 -19.16
C GLU A 87 9.99 -16.47 -19.66
N THR A 88 8.99 -17.35 -19.58
CA THR A 88 7.62 -17.06 -19.98
C THR A 88 7.00 -15.98 -19.11
N TYR A 89 7.22 -16.07 -17.80
CA TYR A 89 6.73 -15.08 -16.85
C TYR A 89 7.31 -13.69 -17.13
N THR A 90 8.64 -13.60 -17.23
CA THR A 90 9.36 -12.35 -17.50
C THR A 90 8.88 -11.74 -18.82
N ARG A 91 8.80 -12.52 -19.90
CA ARG A 91 8.30 -12.04 -21.20
C ARG A 91 6.88 -11.48 -21.11
N LYS A 92 5.97 -12.14 -20.38
CA LYS A 92 4.60 -11.63 -20.17
C LYS A 92 4.60 -10.33 -19.37
N LEU A 93 5.35 -10.26 -18.28
CA LEU A 93 5.42 -9.06 -17.45
C LEU A 93 5.99 -7.86 -18.22
N GLU A 94 7.08 -8.08 -18.97
CA GLU A 94 7.69 -7.06 -19.82
C GLU A 94 6.74 -6.56 -20.89
N ARG A 95 6.06 -7.48 -21.59
CA ARG A 95 5.04 -7.13 -22.58
C ARG A 95 3.89 -6.35 -21.95
N GLY A 96 3.42 -6.75 -20.77
CA GLY A 96 2.35 -6.08 -20.04
C GLY A 96 2.69 -4.62 -19.72
N TYR A 97 3.88 -4.38 -19.17
CA TYR A 97 4.35 -3.01 -18.90
C TYR A 97 4.61 -2.21 -20.17
N ALA A 98 5.15 -2.82 -21.22
CA ALA A 98 5.33 -2.15 -22.52
C ALA A 98 3.98 -1.69 -23.08
N LEU A 99 2.96 -2.55 -23.05
CA LEU A 99 1.60 -2.21 -23.50
C LEU A 99 0.96 -1.13 -22.63
N MET A 100 1.11 -1.21 -21.30
CA MET A 100 0.54 -0.23 -20.37
C MET A 100 1.19 1.16 -20.52
N ARG A 101 2.50 1.22 -20.83
CA ARG A 101 3.21 2.47 -21.14
C ARG A 101 2.89 3.01 -22.53
N ALA A 102 2.50 2.16 -23.47
CA ALA A 102 2.07 2.56 -24.82
C ALA A 102 0.65 3.14 -24.86
N LEU A 103 -0.15 2.97 -23.79
CA LEU A 103 -1.46 3.61 -23.69
C LEU A 103 -1.31 5.15 -23.65
N PRO A 104 -2.22 5.91 -24.26
CA PRO A 104 -2.23 7.36 -24.12
C PRO A 104 -2.34 7.78 -22.65
N ASP A 105 -1.69 8.88 -22.26
CA ASP A 105 -1.77 9.46 -20.91
C ASP A 105 -3.21 9.79 -20.45
N SER A 106 -4.14 9.95 -21.40
CA SER A 106 -5.56 10.16 -21.13
C SER A 106 -6.31 8.88 -20.77
N ASP A 107 -5.78 7.71 -21.12
CA ASP A 107 -6.36 6.42 -20.77
C ASP A 107 -6.16 6.17 -19.26
N PRO A 108 -7.23 5.92 -18.47
CA PRO A 108 -7.12 5.71 -17.03
C PRO A 108 -6.30 4.46 -16.65
N ARG A 109 -6.06 3.55 -17.60
CA ARG A 109 -5.26 2.34 -17.43
C ARG A 109 -3.78 2.55 -17.71
N SER A 110 -3.41 3.70 -18.28
CA SER A 110 -2.01 4.02 -18.57
C SER A 110 -1.15 4.03 -17.30
N PHE A 111 0.12 3.72 -17.46
CA PHE A 111 1.06 3.66 -16.33
C PHE A 111 1.16 5.01 -15.59
N LYS A 112 1.07 6.13 -16.33
CA LYS A 112 0.99 7.48 -15.75
C LYS A 112 -0.22 7.66 -14.84
N ARG A 113 -1.38 7.12 -15.22
CA ARG A 113 -2.62 7.21 -14.43
C ARG A 113 -2.60 6.30 -13.21
N GLN A 114 -1.93 5.14 -13.28
CA GLN A 114 -1.66 4.33 -12.10
C GLN A 114 -0.81 5.09 -11.06
N ASN A 115 0.22 5.85 -11.48
CA ASN A 115 0.93 6.73 -10.54
C ASN A 115 0.06 7.88 -10.01
N ALA A 116 -0.70 8.54 -10.88
CA ALA A 116 -1.51 9.69 -10.50
C ALA A 116 -2.56 9.33 -9.43
N ILE A 117 -3.19 8.16 -9.51
CA ILE A 117 -4.22 7.75 -8.54
C ILE A 117 -3.61 7.55 -7.15
N HIS A 118 -2.48 6.84 -7.05
CA HIS A 118 -1.75 6.67 -5.79
C HIS A 118 -1.32 8.01 -5.20
N CYS A 119 -0.78 8.90 -6.04
CA CYS A 119 -0.40 10.21 -5.58
C CYS A 119 -1.61 11.01 -5.05
N ALA A 120 -2.75 11.00 -5.75
CA ALA A 120 -3.94 11.73 -5.31
C ALA A 120 -4.43 11.29 -3.93
N TYR A 121 -4.47 9.96 -3.72
CA TYR A 121 -4.86 9.34 -2.46
C TYR A 121 -3.84 9.48 -1.34
N GLY A 122 -2.55 9.61 -1.66
CA GLY A 122 -1.47 9.67 -0.68
C GLY A 122 -0.94 11.06 -0.33
N THR A 123 -1.56 12.13 -0.86
CA THR A 123 -1.02 13.50 -0.71
C THR A 123 -2.03 14.52 -0.22
N GLY A 124 -3.24 14.10 0.17
CA GLY A 124 -4.30 15.03 0.56
C GLY A 124 -4.86 15.84 -0.62
N SER A 125 -4.76 15.32 -1.85
CA SER A 125 -5.34 15.97 -3.03
C SER A 125 -6.87 15.93 -3.02
N PHE A 126 -7.43 14.90 -2.38
CA PHE A 126 -8.87 14.75 -2.16
C PHE A 126 -9.30 15.38 -0.84
N VAL A 127 -10.43 16.10 -0.87
CA VAL A 127 -11.04 16.76 0.30
C VAL A 127 -12.22 15.91 0.76
N GLN A 128 -12.42 15.79 2.07
CA GLN A 128 -13.57 15.09 2.63
C GLN A 128 -14.87 15.85 2.28
N ASP A 129 -15.90 15.13 1.84
CA ASP A 129 -17.19 15.71 1.48
C ASP A 129 -17.76 16.53 2.66
N GLY A 130 -18.28 17.73 2.37
CA GLY A 130 -18.78 18.65 3.40
C GLY A 130 -17.71 19.43 4.16
N SER A 131 -16.43 19.26 3.83
CA SER A 131 -15.31 20.04 4.39
C SER A 131 -14.63 20.91 3.31
N THR A 132 -13.99 22.00 3.72
CA THR A 132 -13.07 22.77 2.87
C THR A 132 -11.59 22.50 3.18
N ASN A 133 -11.31 21.94 4.35
CA ASN A 133 -9.96 21.89 4.94
C ASN A 133 -9.49 20.48 5.26
N LEU A 134 -10.40 19.54 5.54
CA LEU A 134 -10.04 18.15 5.83
C LEU A 134 -9.75 17.41 4.52
N THR A 135 -8.56 16.83 4.45
CA THR A 135 -8.09 16.08 3.28
C THR A 135 -8.03 14.61 3.61
N ILE A 136 -8.11 13.77 2.57
CA ILE A 136 -8.05 12.32 2.67
C ILE A 136 -6.61 11.85 2.41
N ASP A 137 -6.13 10.94 3.26
CA ASP A 137 -4.89 10.19 3.03
C ASP A 137 -5.11 8.72 3.37
N ILE A 138 -4.59 7.84 2.52
CA ILE A 138 -4.67 6.38 2.71
C ILE A 138 -3.50 5.83 3.52
N HIS A 139 -2.47 6.65 3.79
CA HIS A 139 -1.29 6.28 4.58
C HIS A 139 -1.43 6.69 6.05
N LEU A 140 -0.63 6.04 6.89
CA LEU A 140 -0.48 6.29 8.32
C LEU A 140 -1.79 6.11 9.11
N ASN A 141 -2.64 5.20 8.62
CA ASN A 141 -3.94 4.87 9.22
C ASN A 141 -4.45 3.50 8.73
N TRP A 142 -5.59 3.07 9.25
CA TRP A 142 -6.19 1.76 8.97
C TRP A 142 -6.60 1.49 7.50
N LEU A 143 -6.60 2.49 6.62
CA LEU A 143 -6.92 2.34 5.20
C LEU A 143 -5.72 1.87 4.37
N PHE A 144 -4.51 1.87 4.94
CA PHE A 144 -3.26 1.54 4.26
C PHE A 144 -3.33 0.19 3.53
N LEU A 145 -3.55 -0.90 4.27
CA LEU A 145 -3.58 -2.26 3.69
C LEU A 145 -4.72 -2.47 2.68
N PRO A 146 -6.00 -2.18 2.99
CA PRO A 146 -7.08 -2.45 2.06
C PRO A 146 -7.00 -1.60 0.79
N TRP A 147 -6.61 -0.33 0.89
CA TRP A 147 -6.49 0.52 -0.30
C TRP A 147 -5.39 0.01 -1.25
N HIS A 148 -4.23 -0.40 -0.72
CA HIS A 148 -3.15 -0.97 -1.54
C HIS A 148 -3.53 -2.33 -2.13
N ARG A 149 -4.32 -3.17 -1.42
CA ARG A 149 -4.90 -4.40 -2.00
C ARG A 149 -5.77 -4.09 -3.23
N MET A 150 -6.68 -3.11 -3.12
CA MET A 150 -7.52 -2.68 -4.24
C MET A 150 -6.67 -2.19 -5.41
N PHE A 151 -5.64 -1.39 -5.12
CA PHE A 151 -4.78 -0.83 -6.15
C PHE A 151 -4.02 -1.91 -6.92
N VAL A 152 -3.37 -2.85 -6.21
CA VAL A 152 -2.67 -3.98 -6.83
C VAL A 152 -3.63 -4.91 -7.57
N TYR A 153 -4.85 -5.11 -7.06
CA TYR A 153 -5.88 -5.91 -7.72
C TYR A 153 -6.25 -5.35 -9.10
N PHE A 154 -6.62 -4.06 -9.19
CA PHE A 154 -6.97 -3.47 -10.49
C PHE A 154 -5.76 -3.35 -11.42
N HIS A 155 -4.57 -3.09 -10.90
CA HIS A 155 -3.34 -3.08 -11.70
C HIS A 155 -3.08 -4.45 -12.36
N GLU A 156 -3.21 -5.55 -11.61
CA GLU A 156 -3.09 -6.91 -12.14
C GLU A 156 -4.14 -7.18 -13.23
N ARG A 157 -5.41 -6.78 -13.01
CA ARG A 157 -6.48 -6.96 -14.01
C ARG A 157 -6.27 -6.15 -15.28
N ILE A 158 -5.72 -4.94 -15.17
CA ILE A 158 -5.34 -4.13 -16.33
C ILE A 158 -4.24 -4.86 -17.12
N LEU A 159 -3.22 -5.40 -16.46
CA LEU A 159 -2.18 -6.20 -17.12
C LEU A 159 -2.76 -7.43 -17.82
N GLN A 160 -3.66 -8.18 -17.18
CA GLN A 160 -4.36 -9.32 -17.79
C GLN A 160 -5.08 -8.90 -19.08
N LYS A 161 -5.84 -7.80 -19.03
CA LYS A 161 -6.59 -7.27 -20.18
C LYS A 161 -5.67 -6.87 -21.32
N LEU A 162 -4.58 -6.17 -21.03
CA LEU A 162 -3.62 -5.72 -22.05
C LEU A 162 -2.90 -6.91 -22.68
N LEU A 163 -2.57 -7.93 -21.88
CA LEU A 163 -1.94 -9.16 -22.37
C LEU A 163 -2.89 -10.06 -23.16
N GLY A 164 -4.20 -9.92 -22.99
CA GLY A 164 -5.18 -10.90 -23.44
C GLY A 164 -5.02 -12.23 -22.69
N ASP A 165 -4.51 -12.20 -21.46
CA ASP A 165 -4.20 -13.36 -20.63
C ASP A 165 -4.93 -13.25 -19.28
N PRO A 166 -6.15 -13.82 -19.16
CA PRO A 166 -6.91 -13.74 -17.92
C PRO A 166 -6.28 -14.55 -16.76
N GLU A 167 -5.33 -15.44 -17.06
CA GLU A 167 -4.66 -16.28 -16.07
C GLU A 167 -3.34 -15.67 -15.56
N PHE A 168 -2.90 -14.55 -16.16
CA PHE A 168 -1.72 -13.84 -15.68
C PHE A 168 -1.90 -13.41 -14.21
N SER A 169 -0.89 -13.67 -13.38
CA SER A 169 -0.82 -13.16 -12.01
C SER A 169 0.43 -12.31 -11.83
N LEU A 170 0.30 -11.23 -11.06
CA LEU A 170 1.46 -10.50 -10.60
C LEU A 170 2.21 -11.36 -9.55
N HIS A 171 3.53 -11.40 -9.61
CA HIS A 171 4.32 -12.01 -8.55
C HIS A 171 4.35 -11.08 -7.33
N PHE A 172 4.89 -11.59 -6.23
CA PHE A 172 5.26 -10.75 -5.10
C PHE A 172 6.76 -10.82 -4.85
N TRP A 173 7.33 -9.73 -4.36
CA TRP A 173 8.71 -9.70 -3.90
C TRP A 173 8.76 -10.25 -2.47
N ASN A 174 9.23 -11.49 -2.32
CA ASN A 174 9.29 -12.22 -1.05
C ASN A 174 10.42 -11.72 -0.12
N PHE A 175 10.47 -10.43 0.15
CA PHE A 175 11.58 -9.78 0.86
C PHE A 175 11.68 -10.19 2.34
N ASP A 176 10.61 -10.71 2.93
CA ASP A 176 10.55 -11.17 4.31
C ASP A 176 11.25 -12.53 4.52
N ASN A 177 11.31 -13.37 3.48
CA ASN A 177 12.04 -14.62 3.54
C ASN A 177 13.55 -14.39 3.35
N SER A 178 14.29 -14.41 4.46
CA SER A 178 15.74 -14.22 4.46
C SER A 178 16.55 -15.53 4.46
N VAL A 179 15.92 -16.69 4.47
CA VAL A 179 16.61 -17.99 4.63
C VAL A 179 16.14 -18.99 3.58
N THR A 180 17.10 -19.57 2.85
CA THR A 180 16.82 -20.72 2.00
C THR A 180 16.66 -21.96 2.86
N ALA A 181 15.53 -22.66 2.72
CA ALA A 181 15.25 -23.92 3.40
C ALA A 181 14.93 -25.02 2.40
N THR A 182 15.22 -26.27 2.77
CA THR A 182 14.73 -27.43 2.03
C THR A 182 13.25 -27.63 2.39
N PRO A 183 12.35 -27.70 1.40
CA PRO A 183 10.95 -28.02 1.67
C PRO A 183 10.84 -29.37 2.38
N ARG A 184 9.86 -29.55 3.26
CA ARG A 184 9.55 -30.90 3.79
C ARG A 184 9.13 -31.80 2.63
N HIS A 185 9.37 -33.11 2.76
CA HIS A 185 8.98 -34.06 1.71
C HIS A 185 7.48 -33.92 1.38
N GLY A 186 7.15 -33.62 0.12
CA GLY A 186 5.77 -33.40 -0.33
C GLY A 186 5.20 -31.98 -0.12
N SER A 187 5.93 -31.05 0.51
CA SER A 187 5.51 -29.64 0.56
C SER A 187 5.77 -28.95 -0.78
N HIS A 188 4.77 -28.19 -1.23
CA HIS A 188 4.85 -27.36 -2.43
C HIS A 188 5.08 -25.90 -2.02
N GLY A 189 5.79 -25.11 -2.83
CA GLY A 189 6.01 -23.68 -2.57
C GLY A 189 7.45 -23.22 -2.75
N CYS A 190 7.72 -21.98 -2.37
CA CYS A 190 9.01 -21.33 -2.55
C CYS A 190 9.76 -21.09 -1.23
N TYR A 191 10.81 -21.88 -1.01
CA TYR A 191 11.64 -21.82 0.20
C TYR A 191 13.01 -21.17 -0.02
N LYS A 192 13.25 -20.53 -1.18
CA LYS A 192 14.47 -19.75 -1.44
C LYS A 192 14.37 -18.36 -0.82
N ALA A 193 15.48 -17.87 -0.27
CA ALA A 193 15.60 -16.50 0.23
C ALA A 193 15.23 -15.49 -0.88
N GLY A 194 14.32 -14.57 -0.55
CA GLY A 194 13.78 -13.55 -1.46
C GLY A 194 14.11 -12.13 -1.04
N HIS A 195 14.92 -11.93 0.00
CA HIS A 195 15.34 -10.62 0.52
C HIS A 195 16.33 -9.83 -0.36
N PHE A 196 16.52 -10.23 -1.61
CA PHE A 196 17.35 -9.52 -2.60
C PHE A 196 16.45 -8.86 -3.65
N MET A 197 16.92 -7.78 -4.27
CA MET A 197 16.20 -7.18 -5.40
C MET A 197 16.05 -8.22 -6.53
N PRO A 198 14.84 -8.51 -7.03
CA PRO A 198 14.70 -9.53 -8.07
C PRO A 198 15.40 -9.10 -9.36
N PRO A 199 16.22 -9.98 -10.00
CA PRO A 199 17.12 -9.58 -11.08
C PRO A 199 16.46 -8.86 -12.27
N ILE A 200 15.23 -9.22 -12.63
CA ILE A 200 14.50 -8.60 -13.74
C ILE A 200 14.25 -7.10 -13.53
N TYR A 201 14.28 -6.62 -12.30
CA TYR A 201 14.13 -5.20 -11.98
C TYR A 201 15.45 -4.45 -12.08
N SER A 202 16.60 -5.14 -12.01
CA SER A 202 17.92 -4.51 -12.01
C SER A 202 18.61 -4.54 -13.37
N ASP A 203 18.03 -5.22 -14.36
CA ASP A 203 18.57 -5.39 -15.71
C ASP A 203 18.07 -4.26 -16.64
N PRO A 204 18.94 -3.34 -17.12
CA PRO A 204 18.58 -2.22 -17.97
C PRO A 204 17.93 -2.60 -19.31
N SER A 205 18.04 -3.85 -19.75
CA SER A 205 17.38 -4.34 -20.95
C SER A 205 15.89 -4.63 -20.75
N LYS A 206 15.40 -4.64 -19.50
CA LYS A 206 14.04 -5.06 -19.15
C LYS A 206 13.07 -3.90 -19.04
N ALA A 207 11.83 -4.11 -19.48
CA ALA A 207 10.77 -3.10 -19.34
C ALA A 207 10.36 -2.83 -17.86
N THR A 208 10.79 -3.69 -16.95
CA THR A 208 10.63 -3.57 -15.48
C THR A 208 11.73 -2.75 -14.82
N PHE A 209 12.78 -2.39 -15.56
CA PHE A 209 13.88 -1.59 -15.04
C PHE A 209 13.46 -0.15 -14.76
N GLU A 210 14.01 0.42 -13.69
CA GLU A 210 13.93 1.83 -13.36
C GLU A 210 15.31 2.29 -12.86
N PRO A 211 15.97 3.24 -13.56
CA PRO A 211 17.29 3.73 -13.16
C PRO A 211 17.27 4.60 -11.90
N ASN A 212 16.16 5.27 -11.59
CA ASN A 212 16.06 6.13 -10.41
C ASN A 212 15.76 5.31 -9.15
N ARG A 213 16.79 4.61 -8.68
CA ARG A 213 16.88 3.92 -7.39
C ARG A 213 18.22 4.21 -6.74
N SER A 214 18.37 3.86 -5.47
CA SER A 214 19.68 3.88 -4.81
C SER A 214 20.59 2.78 -5.34
N SER A 215 21.91 2.99 -5.30
CA SER A 215 22.91 2.01 -5.76
C SER A 215 22.73 0.62 -5.17
N LYS A 216 22.29 0.55 -3.90
CA LYS A 216 21.99 -0.68 -3.14
C LYS A 216 21.04 -1.62 -3.88
N ALA A 217 20.06 -1.06 -4.60
CA ALA A 217 19.06 -1.83 -5.34
C ALA A 217 19.66 -2.58 -6.54
N PHE A 218 20.85 -2.17 -7.02
CA PHE A 218 21.55 -2.77 -8.16
C PHE A 218 22.67 -3.73 -7.74
N GLU A 219 22.89 -3.94 -6.44
CA GLU A 219 23.85 -4.91 -5.90
C GLU A 219 23.18 -6.28 -5.72
N PRO A 220 23.43 -7.30 -6.58
CA PRO A 220 22.60 -8.51 -6.62
C PRO A 220 22.57 -9.34 -5.33
N ASN A 221 23.66 -9.30 -4.57
CA ASN A 221 23.83 -10.05 -3.32
C ASN A 221 23.62 -9.18 -2.07
N ARG A 222 23.12 -7.95 -2.24
CA ARG A 222 22.85 -7.08 -1.10
C ARG A 222 21.43 -7.36 -0.58
N PRO A 223 21.29 -7.92 0.64
CA PRO A 223 19.97 -8.11 1.22
C PRO A 223 19.32 -6.74 1.50
N VAL A 224 18.00 -6.68 1.46
CA VAL A 224 17.25 -5.53 1.99
C VAL A 224 17.61 -5.34 3.45
N ASP A 225 17.56 -4.09 3.93
CA ASP A 225 17.64 -3.81 5.35
C ASP A 225 16.27 -3.34 5.84
N LEU A 226 15.61 -4.15 6.66
CA LEU A 226 14.29 -3.85 7.23
C LEU A 226 14.36 -2.99 8.50
N SER A 227 15.55 -2.75 9.04
CA SER A 227 15.75 -2.33 10.43
C SER A 227 15.82 -0.84 10.68
N LEU A 228 15.74 -0.01 9.65
CA LEU A 228 15.76 1.44 9.81
C LEU A 228 14.50 1.91 10.56
N ASP A 229 14.67 2.62 11.68
CA ASP A 229 13.57 3.29 12.38
C ASP A 229 13.28 4.65 11.73
N LEU A 230 12.11 4.77 11.11
CA LEU A 230 11.62 6.00 10.50
C LEU A 230 10.47 6.65 11.30
N SER A 231 10.13 6.10 12.47
CA SER A 231 8.96 6.51 13.25
C SER A 231 9.07 7.93 13.79
N GLN A 232 10.29 8.37 14.12
CA GLN A 232 10.58 9.71 14.67
C GLN A 232 10.99 10.74 13.60
N ARG A 233 10.89 10.39 12.31
CA ARG A 233 11.34 11.30 11.23
C ARG A 233 10.35 12.46 11.04
N VAL A 234 10.58 13.55 11.75
CA VAL A 234 9.80 14.79 11.69
C VAL A 234 10.73 15.97 11.41
N PRO A 235 10.51 16.76 10.33
CA PRO A 235 9.55 16.51 9.25
C PRO A 235 9.94 15.29 8.39
N LEU A 236 9.00 14.75 7.62
CA LEU A 236 9.27 13.65 6.66
C LEU A 236 10.35 13.99 5.61
N SER A 237 10.74 15.26 5.49
CA SER A 237 11.85 15.75 4.66
C SER A 237 13.23 15.68 5.34
N ALA A 238 13.31 15.38 6.64
CA ALA A 238 14.58 15.30 7.37
C ALA A 238 15.55 14.27 6.73
N PRO A 239 16.88 14.44 6.82
CA PRO A 239 17.83 13.50 6.23
C PRO A 239 17.58 12.04 6.64
N ILE A 240 17.72 11.12 5.69
CA ILE A 240 17.56 9.68 5.95
C ILE A 240 18.86 9.19 6.60
N PRO A 241 18.79 8.50 7.76
CA PRO A 241 19.99 7.91 8.35
C PRO A 241 20.63 6.91 7.39
N PRO A 242 21.98 6.82 7.35
CA PRO A 242 22.64 5.86 6.48
C PRO A 242 22.29 4.43 6.90
N PHE A 243 22.14 3.54 5.92
CA PHE A 243 22.03 2.12 6.20
C PHE A 243 23.38 1.60 6.70
N PRO A 244 23.41 0.89 7.84
CA PRO A 244 24.65 0.31 8.35
C PRO A 244 25.17 -0.76 7.40
N ASN A 245 26.50 -0.88 7.34
CA ASN A 245 27.15 -1.93 6.56
C ASN A 245 27.25 -3.19 7.42
N ARG A 246 26.38 -4.17 7.18
CA ARG A 246 26.35 -5.45 7.90
C ARG A 246 26.76 -6.59 6.98
N THR A 247 27.30 -7.66 7.55
CA THR A 247 27.46 -8.93 6.84
C THR A 247 26.09 -9.48 6.43
N LEU A 248 26.06 -10.37 5.43
CA LEU A 248 24.83 -11.05 5.01
C LEU A 248 24.17 -11.79 6.19
N GLU A 249 24.95 -12.44 7.04
CA GLU A 249 24.46 -13.17 8.21
C GLU A 249 23.79 -12.24 9.23
N GLU A 250 24.47 -11.15 9.60
CA GLU A 250 23.93 -10.16 10.53
C GLU A 250 22.65 -9.52 10.00
N GLN A 251 22.63 -9.15 8.70
CA GLN A 251 21.45 -8.55 8.09
C GLN A 251 20.30 -9.56 7.97
N THR A 252 20.60 -10.83 7.66
CA THR A 252 19.63 -11.93 7.66
C THR A 252 18.97 -12.10 9.02
N ARG A 253 19.78 -12.17 10.09
CA ARG A 253 19.28 -12.24 11.47
C ARG A 253 18.41 -11.04 11.79
N ARG A 254 18.87 -9.84 11.45
CA ARG A 254 18.17 -8.59 11.76
C ARG A 254 16.84 -8.45 11.01
N ASN A 255 16.77 -8.84 9.74
CA ASN A 255 15.53 -8.83 8.98
C ASN A 255 14.48 -9.76 9.61
N ARG A 256 14.88 -10.97 10.02
CA ARG A 256 13.98 -11.91 10.69
C ARG A 256 13.47 -11.36 12.02
N GLU A 257 14.34 -10.71 12.80
CA GLU A 257 13.96 -10.05 14.05
C GLU A 257 12.94 -8.92 13.82
N VAL A 258 13.14 -8.09 12.80
CA VAL A 258 12.21 -7.00 12.45
C VAL A 258 10.86 -7.56 12.01
N MET A 259 10.84 -8.59 11.17
CA MET A 259 9.61 -9.26 10.73
C MET A 259 8.85 -9.85 11.93
N HIS A 260 9.55 -10.60 12.80
CA HIS A 260 8.97 -11.14 14.02
C HIS A 260 8.37 -10.04 14.90
N ARG A 261 9.13 -8.97 15.15
CA ARG A 261 8.68 -7.87 16.01
C ARG A 261 7.47 -7.13 15.42
N SER A 262 7.49 -6.84 14.11
CA SER A 262 6.44 -6.04 13.45
C SER A 262 5.13 -6.81 13.26
N VAL A 263 5.20 -8.10 12.93
CA VAL A 263 4.02 -8.93 12.62
C VAL A 263 3.53 -9.70 13.84
N ILE A 264 4.43 -10.20 14.70
CA ILE A 264 4.08 -11.04 15.86
C ILE A 264 4.05 -10.23 17.14
N THR A 265 5.20 -9.70 17.58
CA THR A 265 5.32 -9.14 18.94
C THR A 265 4.48 -7.87 19.13
N LEU A 266 4.46 -6.99 18.13
CA LEU A 266 3.73 -5.71 18.17
C LEU A 266 2.46 -5.74 17.32
N GLY A 267 2.28 -6.76 16.48
CA GLY A 267 1.20 -6.81 15.49
C GLY A 267 -0.09 -7.36 16.05
N ASN A 268 -0.70 -6.74 17.06
CA ASN A 268 -2.08 -7.08 17.45
C ASN A 268 -3.10 -6.31 16.59
N THR A 269 -4.39 -6.64 16.70
CA THR A 269 -5.49 -6.00 15.94
C THR A 269 -5.45 -4.46 15.96
N THR A 270 -5.08 -3.85 17.09
CA THR A 270 -5.07 -2.39 17.22
C THR A 270 -3.80 -1.73 16.64
N SER A 271 -2.71 -2.48 16.49
CA SER A 271 -1.39 -1.94 16.16
C SER A 271 -0.91 -2.33 14.77
N PHE A 272 -1.32 -3.49 14.24
CA PHE A 272 -0.85 -3.97 12.93
C PHE A 272 -1.35 -3.12 11.78
N ILE A 273 -2.66 -2.83 11.76
CA ILE A 273 -3.36 -2.22 10.62
C ILE A 273 -3.22 -0.70 10.62
N GLY A 274 -3.14 -0.07 11.80
CA GLY A 274 -3.00 1.36 11.97
C GLY A 274 -4.19 2.01 12.67
N LYS A 275 -4.05 3.30 12.97
CA LYS A 275 -5.03 4.08 13.72
C LYS A 275 -6.33 4.24 12.92
N PRO A 276 -7.50 4.22 13.59
CA PRO A 276 -8.76 4.62 12.98
C PRO A 276 -8.72 6.00 12.32
N TYR A 277 -9.37 6.11 11.17
CA TYR A 277 -9.45 7.32 10.35
C TYR A 277 -10.81 7.43 9.66
N ARG A 278 -11.54 8.50 9.98
CA ARG A 278 -12.95 8.71 9.65
C ARG A 278 -13.19 10.09 9.05
N VAL A 279 -14.38 10.30 8.51
CA VAL A 279 -14.86 11.65 8.18
C VAL A 279 -14.83 12.52 9.44
N GLY A 280 -14.25 13.71 9.32
CA GLY A 280 -14.00 14.63 10.44
C GLY A 280 -12.56 14.56 10.96
N ASP A 281 -11.82 13.46 10.71
CA ASP A 281 -10.45 13.35 11.17
C ASP A 281 -9.48 14.17 10.30
N THR A 282 -8.50 14.79 10.96
CA THR A 282 -7.37 15.42 10.28
C THR A 282 -6.42 14.35 9.73
N ARG A 283 -5.79 14.68 8.60
CA ARG A 283 -4.75 13.83 7.99
C ARG A 283 -3.62 13.56 9.00
N VAL A 284 -3.25 12.29 9.13
CA VAL A 284 -2.07 11.87 9.90
C VAL A 284 -0.82 12.11 9.07
N ILE A 285 0.15 12.85 9.63
CA ILE A 285 1.43 13.17 8.95
C ILE A 285 2.66 12.67 9.72
N ILE A 286 2.46 12.09 10.91
CA ILE A 286 3.53 11.56 11.76
C ILE A 286 3.37 10.04 11.82
N PRO A 287 4.31 9.24 11.29
CA PRO A 287 4.19 7.79 11.29
C PRO A 287 3.97 7.21 12.69
N ALA A 288 4.67 7.72 13.70
CA ALA A 288 4.55 7.26 15.09
C ALA A 288 3.13 7.39 15.68
N THR A 289 2.27 8.28 15.16
CA THR A 289 0.95 8.55 15.74
C THR A 289 -0.20 7.80 15.08
N GLY A 290 -0.01 7.23 13.88
CA GLY A 290 -1.10 6.53 13.19
C GLY A 290 -0.73 5.34 12.33
N ALA A 291 0.49 5.26 11.80
CA ALA A 291 0.88 4.13 10.97
C ALA A 291 0.85 2.81 11.76
N GLY A 292 0.33 1.75 11.14
CA GLY A 292 0.39 0.41 11.69
C GLY A 292 1.83 -0.12 11.74
N THR A 293 2.08 -1.18 12.51
CA THR A 293 3.42 -1.77 12.62
C THR A 293 3.96 -2.17 11.25
N ILE A 294 3.11 -2.75 10.40
CA ILE A 294 3.48 -3.23 9.06
C ILE A 294 3.83 -2.10 8.08
N GLU A 295 3.16 -0.96 8.21
CA GLU A 295 3.44 0.25 7.42
C GLU A 295 4.75 0.90 7.87
N ARG A 296 5.03 0.91 9.18
CA ARG A 296 6.31 1.40 9.72
C ARG A 296 7.47 0.48 9.34
N TRP A 297 7.29 -0.83 9.57
CA TRP A 297 8.26 -1.88 9.32
C TRP A 297 7.55 -3.14 8.81
N PRO A 298 7.90 -3.65 7.63
CA PRO A 298 9.04 -3.28 6.80
C PRO A 298 8.78 -2.17 5.79
N HIS A 299 7.53 -1.72 5.61
CA HIS A 299 7.13 -0.97 4.41
C HIS A 299 7.89 0.35 4.19
N ASN A 300 7.84 1.28 5.14
CA ASN A 300 8.49 2.58 4.99
C ASN A 300 10.01 2.42 4.81
N THR A 301 10.59 1.46 5.53
CA THR A 301 12.01 1.15 5.42
C THR A 301 12.39 0.65 4.03
N LEU A 302 11.56 -0.19 3.40
CA LEU A 302 11.83 -0.69 2.05
C LEU A 302 11.73 0.39 0.98
N HIS A 303 10.72 1.27 1.06
CA HIS A 303 10.64 2.45 0.21
C HIS A 303 11.95 3.26 0.26
N VAL A 304 12.49 3.46 1.46
CA VAL A 304 13.77 4.14 1.70
C VAL A 304 14.98 3.35 1.20
N TRP A 305 14.99 2.03 1.41
CA TRP A 305 16.08 1.18 0.98
C TRP A 305 16.21 1.14 -0.54
N ILE A 306 15.09 1.01 -1.26
CA ILE A 306 15.06 1.04 -2.72
C ILE A 306 15.53 2.41 -3.22
N GLY A 307 14.97 3.50 -2.66
CA GLY A 307 15.39 4.86 -2.97
C GLY A 307 14.84 5.38 -4.30
N GLY A 308 15.31 6.57 -4.72
CA GLY A 308 14.88 7.22 -5.95
C GLY A 308 13.37 7.47 -5.99
N TRP A 309 12.66 7.02 -7.04
CA TRP A 309 11.21 7.22 -7.13
C TRP A 309 10.44 6.55 -6.00
N MET A 310 10.95 5.45 -5.44
CA MET A 310 10.33 4.74 -4.32
C MET A 310 10.39 5.51 -3.00
N LEU A 311 11.09 6.65 -2.90
CA LEU A 311 11.14 7.44 -1.65
C LEU A 311 9.85 8.16 -1.29
N GLN A 312 9.03 8.47 -2.29
CA GLN A 312 7.91 9.40 -2.13
C GLN A 312 6.60 8.77 -2.59
N PRO A 313 5.51 8.89 -1.83
CA PRO A 313 4.18 8.45 -2.29
C PRO A 313 3.75 9.10 -3.60
N ILE A 314 4.29 10.28 -3.94
CA ILE A 314 4.02 10.99 -5.20
C ILE A 314 4.51 10.23 -6.43
N THR A 315 5.59 9.47 -6.29
CA THR A 315 6.36 8.92 -7.41
C THR A 315 6.58 7.42 -7.34
N ALA A 316 6.37 6.77 -6.19
CA ALA A 316 6.74 5.37 -5.99
C ALA A 316 6.16 4.42 -7.05
N PRO A 317 4.88 4.53 -7.48
CA PRO A 317 4.35 3.67 -8.54
C PRO A 317 4.94 3.88 -9.94
N ILE A 318 5.76 4.91 -10.18
CA ILE A 318 6.53 5.07 -11.42
C ILE A 318 7.54 3.92 -11.56
N ASP A 319 8.02 3.38 -10.44
CA ASP A 319 8.89 2.22 -10.41
C ASP A 319 8.07 0.92 -10.45
N PRO A 320 8.22 0.04 -11.47
CA PRO A 320 7.48 -1.20 -11.56
C PRO A 320 7.66 -2.16 -10.37
N ILE A 321 8.71 -2.03 -9.54
CA ILE A 321 8.89 -2.85 -8.33
C ILE A 321 7.87 -2.50 -7.23
N PHE A 322 7.23 -1.32 -7.30
CA PHE A 322 6.18 -0.90 -6.37
C PHE A 322 5.09 -1.97 -6.21
N TYR A 323 4.60 -2.50 -7.33
CA TYR A 323 3.46 -3.42 -7.35
C TYR A 323 3.75 -4.79 -6.73
N PRO A 324 4.83 -5.52 -7.06
CA PRO A 324 5.16 -6.77 -6.37
C PRO A 324 5.64 -6.56 -4.92
N PHE A 325 6.19 -5.38 -4.60
CA PHE A 325 6.49 -4.99 -3.22
C PHE A 325 5.18 -4.88 -2.40
N HIS A 326 4.20 -4.12 -2.89
CA HIS A 326 2.89 -3.97 -2.25
C HIS A 326 2.03 -5.24 -2.30
N ALA A 327 2.21 -6.09 -3.33
CA ALA A 327 1.63 -7.43 -3.34
C ALA A 327 2.15 -8.27 -2.17
N ASN A 328 3.40 -8.09 -1.74
CA ASN A 328 3.91 -8.78 -0.57
C ASN A 328 3.41 -8.18 0.75
N MET A 329 3.17 -6.87 0.82
CA MET A 329 2.51 -6.24 1.98
C MET A 329 1.11 -6.85 2.22
N GLU A 330 0.38 -7.07 1.13
CA GLU A 330 -0.93 -7.72 1.16
C GLU A 330 -0.85 -9.21 1.53
N ARG A 331 0.17 -9.92 1.05
CA ARG A 331 0.48 -11.28 1.49
C ARG A 331 0.71 -11.33 3.00
N LEU A 332 1.52 -10.42 3.54
CA LEU A 332 1.85 -10.37 4.97
C LEU A 332 0.61 -10.10 5.83
N TRP A 333 -0.33 -9.28 5.35
CA TRP A 333 -1.65 -9.16 5.99
C TRP A 333 -2.40 -10.50 6.01
N SER A 334 -2.36 -11.26 4.92
CA SER A 334 -2.95 -12.60 4.88
C SER A 334 -2.25 -13.62 5.79
N VAL A 335 -0.93 -13.51 5.98
CA VAL A 335 -0.18 -14.32 6.95
C VAL A 335 -0.59 -13.95 8.37
N TRP A 336 -0.65 -12.65 8.67
CA TRP A 336 -1.06 -12.11 9.96
C TRP A 336 -2.44 -12.63 10.40
N ARG A 337 -3.44 -12.58 9.50
CA ARG A 337 -4.79 -13.12 9.76
C ARG A 337 -4.82 -14.61 10.09
N LYS A 338 -3.82 -15.38 9.63
CA LYS A 338 -3.72 -16.84 9.89
C LYS A 338 -3.05 -17.16 11.23
N LEU A 339 -2.48 -16.19 11.93
CA LEU A 339 -1.86 -16.39 13.25
C LEU A 339 -2.89 -16.64 14.36
N GLY A 340 -4.17 -16.35 14.10
CA GLY A 340 -5.28 -16.64 15.01
C GLY A 340 -5.53 -15.50 16.01
N TYR A 341 -5.91 -15.86 17.25
CA TYR A 341 -6.42 -14.93 18.25
C TYR A 341 -5.61 -13.63 18.37
N GLY A 342 -6.29 -12.48 18.31
CA GLY A 342 -5.66 -11.15 18.40
C GLY A 342 -5.11 -10.61 17.08
N HIS A 343 -5.36 -11.30 15.97
CA HIS A 343 -4.95 -10.93 14.61
C HIS A 343 -6.15 -10.83 13.67
N ASP A 344 -7.24 -10.24 14.17
CA ASP A 344 -8.50 -10.06 13.47
C ASP A 344 -8.60 -8.67 12.81
N ASP A 345 -9.19 -8.61 11.62
CA ASP A 345 -9.48 -7.35 10.95
C ASP A 345 -10.45 -6.47 11.76
N PRO A 346 -10.45 -5.13 11.60
CA PRO A 346 -11.41 -4.25 12.24
C PRO A 346 -12.83 -4.61 11.81
N THR A 347 -13.73 -4.71 12.78
CA THR A 347 -15.17 -4.92 12.55
C THR A 347 -15.96 -3.60 12.47
N ASP A 348 -15.25 -2.48 12.61
CA ASP A 348 -15.82 -1.14 12.61
C ASP A 348 -16.48 -0.82 11.24
N PRO A 349 -17.77 -0.44 11.20
CA PRO A 349 -18.44 -0.12 9.95
C PRO A 349 -17.79 1.05 9.21
N ASP A 350 -17.17 2.02 9.89
CA ASP A 350 -16.50 3.15 9.24
C ASP A 350 -15.26 2.71 8.46
N TRP A 351 -14.61 1.63 8.91
CA TRP A 351 -13.53 0.99 8.17
C TRP A 351 -14.09 0.13 7.04
N LEU A 352 -15.07 -0.74 7.33
CA LEU A 352 -15.64 -1.69 6.37
C LEU A 352 -16.37 -1.02 5.19
N ASP A 353 -17.03 0.11 5.44
CA ASP A 353 -17.77 0.88 4.44
C ASP A 353 -16.99 2.06 3.86
N ALA A 354 -15.73 2.26 4.26
CA ALA A 354 -14.85 3.21 3.60
C ALA A 354 -14.78 2.89 2.10
N THR A 355 -15.06 3.90 1.28
CA THR A 355 -15.37 3.76 -0.14
C THR A 355 -14.40 4.54 -1.00
N PHE A 356 -13.86 3.89 -2.03
CA PHE A 356 -12.91 4.46 -2.98
C PHE A 356 -13.39 4.32 -4.42
N LEU A 357 -12.73 5.03 -5.35
CA LEU A 357 -13.02 4.99 -6.77
C LEU A 357 -11.77 4.57 -7.56
N PHE A 358 -11.90 3.50 -8.33
CA PHE A 358 -10.84 2.98 -9.22
C PHE A 358 -11.40 2.74 -10.62
N TRP A 359 -10.59 2.97 -11.66
CA TRP A 359 -10.91 2.47 -12.99
C TRP A 359 -10.54 0.99 -13.09
N ASP A 360 -11.46 0.17 -13.59
CA ASP A 360 -11.18 -1.22 -13.90
C ASP A 360 -10.46 -1.39 -15.26
N GLU A 361 -10.19 -2.65 -15.63
CA GLU A 361 -9.53 -2.98 -16.88
C GLU A 361 -10.31 -2.60 -18.16
N ASN A 362 -11.61 -2.35 -18.02
CA ASN A 362 -12.51 -1.90 -19.08
C ASN A 362 -12.70 -0.37 -19.07
N ALA A 363 -11.88 0.34 -18.29
CA ALA A 363 -11.96 1.79 -18.10
C ALA A 363 -13.32 2.26 -17.52
N VAL A 364 -14.02 1.39 -16.80
CA VAL A 364 -15.24 1.72 -16.06
C VAL A 364 -14.86 2.14 -14.64
N MET A 365 -15.42 3.25 -14.17
CA MET A 365 -15.21 3.70 -12.79
C MET A 365 -15.99 2.81 -11.82
N ARG A 366 -15.26 2.15 -10.92
CA ARG A 366 -15.79 1.27 -9.89
C ARG A 366 -15.79 1.94 -8.53
N ARG A 367 -16.93 1.89 -7.85
CA ARG A 367 -17.02 2.17 -6.41
C ARG A 367 -16.69 0.89 -5.65
N VAL A 368 -15.65 0.93 -4.82
CA VAL A 368 -15.18 -0.21 -4.04
C VAL A 368 -15.27 0.09 -2.56
N LYS A 369 -15.57 -0.93 -1.75
CA LYS A 369 -15.50 -0.83 -0.29
C LYS A 369 -14.42 -1.75 0.27
N VAL A 370 -13.90 -1.41 1.45
CA VAL A 370 -12.93 -2.25 2.17
C VAL A 370 -13.45 -3.68 2.33
N ARG A 371 -14.72 -3.84 2.75
CA ARG A 371 -15.33 -5.16 2.97
C ARG A 371 -15.30 -6.09 1.74
N ASP A 372 -15.35 -5.53 0.53
CA ASP A 372 -15.39 -6.31 -0.71
C ASP A 372 -14.04 -6.94 -1.07
N PHE A 373 -12.97 -6.54 -0.35
CA PHE A 373 -11.59 -6.95 -0.60
C PHE A 373 -10.99 -7.75 0.56
N LEU A 374 -11.80 -8.22 1.52
CA LEU A 374 -11.30 -9.01 2.66
C LEU A 374 -11.14 -10.50 2.35
N ASP A 375 -11.89 -11.05 1.38
CA ASP A 375 -11.77 -12.45 0.97
C ASP A 375 -11.01 -12.60 -0.35
N LEU A 376 -9.81 -13.16 -0.29
CA LEU A 376 -8.98 -13.39 -1.48
C LEU A 376 -9.59 -14.42 -2.44
N ASN A 377 -10.38 -15.38 -1.92
CA ASN A 377 -11.05 -16.36 -2.77
C ASN A 377 -12.11 -15.67 -3.63
N ALA A 378 -12.90 -14.77 -3.04
CA ALA A 378 -13.84 -13.92 -3.78
C ALA A 378 -13.15 -13.02 -4.81
N LEU A 379 -11.90 -12.59 -4.57
CA LEU A 379 -11.07 -11.86 -5.54
C LEU A 379 -10.41 -12.77 -6.60
N GLY A 380 -10.50 -14.09 -6.44
CA GLY A 380 -10.02 -15.09 -7.39
C GLY A 380 -8.51 -15.28 -7.43
N TYR A 381 -7.79 -14.99 -6.34
CA TYR A 381 -6.35 -15.24 -6.26
C TYR A 381 -5.90 -15.69 -4.88
N ARG A 382 -4.69 -16.26 -4.82
CA ARG A 382 -3.97 -16.61 -3.59
C ARG A 382 -2.48 -16.39 -3.77
N TYR A 383 -1.74 -16.51 -2.68
CA TYR A 383 -0.28 -16.47 -2.68
C TYR A 383 0.31 -17.88 -2.70
N GLU A 384 1.47 -18.02 -3.34
CA GLU A 384 2.33 -19.19 -3.18
C GLU A 384 2.82 -19.30 -1.74
N GLU A 385 2.86 -20.53 -1.22
CA GLU A 385 3.41 -20.80 0.10
C GLU A 385 4.92 -20.57 0.12
N VAL A 386 5.43 -19.93 1.18
CA VAL A 386 6.85 -19.63 1.35
C VAL A 386 7.29 -19.86 2.79
N ASN A 387 8.58 -19.68 3.06
CA ASN A 387 9.20 -19.94 4.37
C ASN A 387 8.91 -18.86 5.44
N ASP A 388 7.63 -18.61 5.72
CA ASP A 388 7.17 -17.70 6.78
C ASP A 388 7.65 -18.11 8.17
N ALA A 389 7.77 -19.41 8.40
CA ALA A 389 8.29 -20.00 9.64
C ALA A 389 9.67 -19.44 10.03
N SER A 390 10.48 -19.00 9.05
CA SER A 390 11.82 -18.44 9.31
C SER A 390 11.79 -17.22 10.22
N TRP A 391 10.77 -16.37 10.13
CA TRP A 391 10.64 -15.17 10.95
C TRP A 391 9.50 -15.26 11.97
N ILE A 392 8.47 -16.08 11.74
CA ILE A 392 7.40 -16.30 12.73
C ILE A 392 7.96 -16.90 14.03
N PHE A 393 8.88 -17.87 13.92
CA PHE A 393 9.47 -18.56 15.07
C PHE A 393 10.88 -18.04 15.39
N PHE A 394 11.15 -16.76 15.11
CA PHE A 394 12.44 -16.17 15.40
C PHE A 394 12.66 -16.05 16.91
N ASP A 395 13.67 -16.75 17.43
CA ASP A 395 14.06 -16.66 18.83
C ASP A 395 14.96 -15.44 19.08
N ASN A 396 14.48 -14.50 19.90
CA ASN A 396 15.21 -13.30 20.28
C ASN A 396 15.97 -13.44 21.62
N SER A 397 15.94 -14.63 22.25
CA SER A 397 16.56 -14.89 23.57
C SER A 397 18.09 -14.72 23.58
N THR A 398 18.73 -14.75 22.40
CA THR A 398 20.18 -14.56 22.23
C THR A 398 20.59 -13.12 21.91
N SER A 399 19.63 -12.18 21.81
CA SER A 399 19.92 -10.78 21.49
C SER A 399 20.29 -9.97 22.74
N SER A 400 21.59 -9.74 22.95
CA SER A 400 22.12 -8.85 23.99
C SER A 400 22.03 -7.35 23.64
N SER A 401 21.45 -7.00 22.50
CA SER A 401 21.22 -5.61 22.08
C SER A 401 19.82 -5.45 21.51
N ALA A 402 18.89 -5.07 22.40
CA ALA A 402 17.69 -4.38 21.94
C ALA A 402 18.12 -3.07 21.22
N PRO A 403 17.49 -2.71 20.09
CA PRO A 403 17.75 -1.45 19.40
C PRO A 403 17.38 -0.23 20.26
#